data_AF-A0A977KUE5-F1
#
_entry.id   AF-A0A977KUE5-F1
#
_cell.length_a   1.000
_cell.length_b   1.000
_cell.length_c   1.000
_cell.angle_alpha   90.00
_cell.angle_beta   90.00
_cell.angle_gamma   90.00
#
_symmetry.space_group_name_H-M   'P 1'
#
loop_
_entity.id
_entity.type
_entity.pdbx_description
1 polymer ?
#
loop_
_entity_poly.entity_id
_entity_poly.type
_entity_poly.pdbx_seq_one_letter_code
_entity_poly.pdbx_strand_id
1 'polypeptide(L)' 'MLAEVKAWGLKAETATGDSWYASKNNLNTIKDKDFQGLFALEANRLVSVELETKYVQVQTLDIPQDGLIVYLKQVG' A
#
# COMPACT_ATOMS: atom_id res chain seq x y z
N MET A 1 14.50 6.09 -9.55
CA MET A 1 14.85 5.64 -8.18
C MET A 1 14.80 4.12 -8.00
N LEU A 2 13.65 3.45 -7.77
CA LEU A 2 13.65 2.00 -7.44
C LEU A 2 14.33 1.12 -8.50
N ALA A 3 14.09 1.39 -9.78
CA ALA A 3 14.74 0.65 -10.88
C ALA A 3 16.26 0.89 -10.93
N GLU A 4 16.73 2.09 -10.62
CA GLU A 4 18.15 2.44 -10.62
C GLU A 4 18.88 1.75 -9.47
N VAL A 5 18.32 1.78 -8.25
CA VAL A 5 18.95 1.09 -7.11
C VAL A 5 18.95 -0.42 -7.28
N LYS A 6 17.93 -1.00 -7.95
CA LYS A 6 17.96 -2.41 -8.38
C LYS A 6 19.09 -2.66 -9.38
N ALA A 7 19.28 -1.77 -10.37
CA ALA A 7 20.37 -1.88 -11.33
C ALA A 7 21.76 -1.76 -10.68
N TRP A 8 21.87 -1.04 -9.56
CA TRP A 8 23.08 -0.98 -8.74
C TRP A 8 23.31 -2.24 -7.88
N GLY A 9 22.38 -3.19 -7.91
CA GLY A 9 22.50 -4.47 -7.21
C GLY A 9 21.74 -4.57 -5.89
N LEU A 10 20.79 -3.66 -5.62
CA LEU A 10 19.92 -3.79 -4.44
C LEU A 10 19.12 -5.11 -4.50
N LYS A 11 19.34 -5.96 -3.50
CA LYS A 11 18.58 -7.19 -3.26
C LYS A 11 17.78 -7.05 -1.97
N ALA A 12 16.72 -6.24 -2.04
CA ALA A 12 15.79 -6.09 -0.93
C ALA A 12 14.53 -6.94 -1.20
N GLU A 13 14.02 -7.56 -0.14
CA GLU A 13 12.78 -8.34 -0.17
C GLU A 13 11.58 -7.47 0.22
N THR A 14 11.77 -6.52 1.13
CA THR A 14 10.73 -5.67 1.68
C THR A 14 11.09 -4.19 1.54
N ALA A 15 10.11 -3.38 1.15
CA ALA A 15 10.19 -1.93 1.22
C ALA A 15 9.25 -1.42 2.32
N THR A 16 9.76 -0.53 3.17
CA THR A 16 8.96 0.15 4.19
C THR A 16 8.95 1.65 3.95
N GLY A 17 7.84 2.32 4.22
CA GLY A 17 7.76 3.77 4.07
C GLY A 17 6.60 4.39 4.82
N ASP A 18 6.63 5.70 4.95
CA ASP A 18 5.52 6.47 5.50
C ASP A 18 4.45 6.76 4.42
N SER A 19 3.48 7.60 4.78
CA SER A 19 2.35 7.95 3.92
C SER A 19 2.73 8.78 2.71
N TRP A 20 3.87 9.50 2.72
CA TRP A 20 4.35 10.24 1.55
C TRP A 20 4.76 9.32 0.41
N TYR A 21 5.25 8.11 0.71
CA TYR A 21 5.64 7.14 -0.31
C TYR A 21 4.48 6.24 -0.76
N ALA A 22 3.33 6.30 -0.10
CA ALA A 22 2.19 5.40 -0.34
C ALA A 22 1.26 5.84 -1.49
N SER A 23 1.77 6.54 -2.51
CA SER A 23 0.98 6.91 -3.70
C SER A 23 0.51 5.67 -4.47
N LYS A 24 -0.60 5.78 -5.22
CA LYS A 24 -1.14 4.66 -6.01
C LYS A 24 -0.09 4.08 -6.96
N ASN A 25 0.64 4.95 -7.66
CA ASN A 25 1.68 4.53 -8.60
C ASN A 25 2.83 3.79 -7.89
N ASN A 26 3.25 4.26 -6.72
CA ASN A 26 4.30 3.60 -5.95
C ASN A 26 3.83 2.22 -5.45
N LEU A 27 2.64 2.14 -4.87
CA LEU A 27 2.10 0.88 -4.34
C LEU A 27 1.91 -0.18 -5.45
N ASN A 28 1.39 0.22 -6.62
CA ASN A 28 1.30 -0.68 -7.77
C ASN A 28 2.69 -1.10 -8.28
N THR A 29 3.66 -0.17 -8.33
CA THR A 29 5.04 -0.49 -8.72
C THR A 29 5.70 -1.50 -7.77
N ILE A 30 5.42 -1.41 -6.47
CA ILE A 30 5.94 -2.34 -5.46
C ILE A 30 5.28 -3.71 -5.61
N LYS A 31 3.95 -3.75 -5.79
CA LYS A 31 3.19 -4.99 -6.02
C LYS A 31 3.70 -5.77 -7.22
N ASP A 32 3.98 -5.09 -8.34
CA ASP A 32 4.34 -5.75 -9.60
C ASP A 32 5.78 -6.27 -9.67
N LYS A 33 6.65 -5.91 -8.71
CA LYS A 33 8.12 -6.10 -8.81
C LYS A 33 8.72 -7.05 -7.78
N ASP A 34 7.94 -7.99 -7.27
CA ASP A 34 8.32 -8.98 -6.24
C ASP A 34 8.84 -8.35 -4.94
N PHE A 35 8.21 -7.25 -4.50
CA PHE A 35 8.50 -6.65 -3.20
C PHE A 35 7.36 -6.89 -2.23
N GLN A 36 7.70 -7.23 -1.00
CA GLN A 36 6.81 -7.07 0.14
C GLN A 36 6.79 -5.59 0.56
N GLY A 37 5.68 -5.13 1.12
CA GLY A 37 5.50 -3.72 1.45
C GLY A 37 4.86 -3.50 2.81
N LEU A 38 5.41 -2.58 3.61
CA LEU A 38 4.77 -2.02 4.79
C LEU A 38 4.78 -0.50 4.70
N PHE A 39 3.61 0.09 4.48
CA PHE A 39 3.47 1.52 4.29
C PHE A 39 2.42 2.10 5.21
N ALA A 40 2.69 3.26 5.80
CA ALA A 40 1.63 4.05 6.40
C ALA A 40 0.68 4.55 5.29
N LEU A 41 -0.61 4.63 5.60
CA LEU A 41 -1.61 5.24 4.72
C LEU A 41 -2.17 6.49 5.37
N GLU A 42 -2.37 7.53 4.58
CA GLU A 42 -3.11 8.70 5.05
C GLU A 42 -4.54 8.31 5.46
N ALA A 43 -5.02 8.93 6.54
CA ALA A 43 -6.29 8.57 7.17
C ALA A 43 -7.51 8.78 6.25
N ASN A 44 -7.39 9.70 5.28
CA ASN A 44 -8.43 10.01 4.29
C ASN A 44 -8.44 9.09 3.06
N ARG A 45 -7.58 8.07 2.99
CA ARG A 45 -7.53 7.13 1.87
C ARG A 45 -8.80 6.30 1.79
N LEU A 46 -9.24 6.03 0.56
CA LEU A 46 -10.45 5.27 0.29
C LEU A 46 -10.15 3.77 0.20
N VAL A 47 -10.86 2.99 0.99
CA VAL A 47 -10.76 1.52 1.08
C VAL A 47 -12.14 0.90 1.08
N SER A 48 -12.25 -0.37 0.69
CA SER A 48 -13.49 -1.16 0.75
C SER A 48 -13.21 -2.47 1.49
N VAL A 49 -14.14 -2.93 2.35
CA VAL A 49 -13.98 -4.21 3.07
C VAL A 49 -14.26 -5.40 2.13
N GLU A 50 -15.19 -5.20 1.20
CA GLU A 50 -15.51 -6.15 0.12
C GLU A 50 -15.05 -5.60 -1.22
N LEU A 51 -14.75 -6.46 -2.18
CA LEU A 51 -14.19 -6.04 -3.46
C LEU A 51 -15.16 -5.13 -4.22
N GLU A 52 -14.71 -3.90 -4.52
CA GLU A 52 -15.38 -2.90 -5.38
C GLU A 52 -16.82 -2.50 -5.00
N THR A 53 -17.28 -2.74 -3.77
CA THR A 53 -18.65 -2.40 -3.37
C THR A 53 -18.77 -0.94 -2.89
N LYS A 54 -18.23 -0.63 -1.71
CA LYS A 54 -18.42 0.66 -1.03
C LYS A 54 -17.11 1.17 -0.44
N TYR A 55 -16.61 2.24 -1.05
CA TYR A 55 -15.42 2.93 -0.54
C TYR A 55 -15.74 3.85 0.63
N VAL A 56 -15.00 3.68 1.72
CA VAL A 56 -15.00 4.51 2.93
C VAL A 56 -13.58 4.99 3.23
N GLN A 57 -13.45 6.02 4.06
CA GLN A 57 -12.13 6.49 4.47
C GLN A 57 -11.55 5.59 5.56
N VAL A 58 -10.22 5.39 5.56
CA VAL A 58 -9.53 4.57 6.58
C VAL A 58 -9.89 5.05 7.99
N GLN A 59 -9.91 6.37 8.23
CA GLN A 59 -10.23 6.96 9.54
C GLN A 59 -11.64 6.65 10.06
N THR A 60 -12.55 6.18 9.20
CA THR A 60 -13.92 5.82 9.60
C THR A 60 -14.09 4.34 9.91
N LEU A 61 -13.04 3.54 9.71
CA LEU A 61 -13.05 2.12 10.03
C LEU A 61 -12.74 1.89 11.50
N ASP A 62 -13.48 0.98 12.11
CA ASP A 62 -13.09 0.37 13.37
C ASP A 62 -12.12 -0.78 13.07
N ILE A 63 -10.85 -0.62 13.43
CA ILE A 63 -9.79 -1.57 13.12
C ILE A 63 -9.49 -2.38 14.39
N PRO A 64 -9.78 -3.71 14.41
CA PRO A 64 -9.52 -4.54 15.57
C PRO A 64 -8.01 -4.74 15.80
N GLN A 65 -7.64 -5.24 16.97
CA GLN A 65 -6.23 -5.45 17.35
C GLN A 65 -5.46 -6.35 16.37
N ASP A 66 -6.13 -7.35 15.78
CA ASP A 66 -5.53 -8.28 14.83
C ASP A 66 -5.45 -7.72 13.39
N GLY A 67 -5.92 -6.49 13.18
CA GLY A 67 -5.94 -5.82 11.88
C GLY A 67 -7.19 -6.11 11.05
N LEU A 68 -7.31 -5.40 9.92
CA LEU A 68 -8.44 -5.51 9.01
C LEU A 68 -7.95 -5.59 7.57
N ILE A 69 -8.38 -6.63 6.85
CA ILE A 69 -8.11 -6.77 5.42
C ILE A 69 -9.09 -5.90 4.65
N VAL A 70 -8.56 -5.04 3.77
CA VAL A 70 -9.34 -4.13 2.94
C VAL A 70 -8.73 -4.01 1.54
N TYR A 71 -9.55 -3.58 0.59
CA TYR A 71 -9.17 -3.25 -0.78
C TYR A 71 -8.95 -1.75 -0.90
N LEU A 72 -7.71 -1.34 -1.10
CA LEU A 72 -7.35 0.06 -1.32
C LEU A 72 -7.74 0.49 -2.73
N LYS A 73 -8.50 1.59 -2.83
CA LYS A 73 -9.03 2.07 -4.12
C LYS A 73 -7.92 2.30 -5.15
N GLN A 74 -8.05 1.65 -6.31
CA GLN A 74 -7.13 1.75 -7.47
C GLN A 74 -5.69 1.29 -7.18
N VAL A 75 -5.52 0.42 -6.19
CA VAL A 75 -4.25 -0.27 -5.93
C VAL A 75 -4.50 -1.77 -6.02
N GLY A 76 -3.71 -2.42 -6.86
CA GLY A 76 -3.83 -3.84 -7.15
C GLY A 76 -4.38 -4.16 -8.52
#